data_AF-A0A496VJD6-F1
#
_entry.id   AF-A0A496VJD6-F1
#
_cell.length_a   1.000
_cell.length_b   1.000
_cell.length_c   1.000
_cell.angle_alpha   90.00
_cell.angle_beta   90.00
_cell.angle_gamma   90.00
#
_symmetry.space_group_name_H-M   'P 1'
#
loop_
_entity.id
_entity.type
_entity.pdbx_description
1 polymer ?
#
loop_
_entity_poly.entity_id
_entity_poly.type
_entity_poly.pdbx_seq_one_letter_code
_entity_poly.pdbx_strand_id
1 'polypeptide(L)' 'MDTTKKMPSISVNMFVLLRQLVMDLTPQALDKNLDLGLEQTANHDIVIGNQEHLYLLYRNLLDNAIRYTPQDG' A
#
# COMPACT_ATOMS: atom_id res chain seq x y z
N MET A 1 -19.39 24.92 8.74
CA MET A 1 -19.63 23.65 8.02
C MET A 1 -18.83 22.60 8.76
N ASP A 2 -19.52 21.66 9.40
CA ASP A 2 -18.91 20.59 10.21
C ASP A 2 -18.27 19.57 9.26
N THR A 3 -16.96 19.66 9.03
CA THR A 3 -16.24 18.82 8.05
C THR A 3 -15.75 17.48 8.63
N THR A 4 -16.02 17.19 9.90
CA THR A 4 -15.74 15.87 10.50
C THR A 4 -16.88 14.90 10.21
N LYS A 5 -17.19 14.69 8.92
CA LYS A 5 -17.93 13.49 8.52
C LYS A 5 -17.05 12.30 8.89
N LYS A 6 -17.35 11.65 10.00
CA LYS A 6 -16.63 10.47 10.48
C LYS A 6 -16.71 9.42 9.37
N MET A 7 -15.59 9.22 8.68
CA MET A 7 -15.52 8.23 7.61
C MET A 7 -15.64 6.83 8.22
N PRO A 8 -16.29 5.88 7.51
CA PRO A 8 -16.44 4.53 8.03
C PRO A 8 -15.05 3.94 8.28
N SER A 9 -14.85 3.50 9.51
CA SER A 9 -13.68 2.76 9.93
C SER A 9 -14.09 1.31 10.10
N ILE A 10 -13.39 0.42 9.41
CA ILE A 10 -13.67 -1.02 9.39
C ILE A 10 -12.41 -1.78 9.79
N SER A 11 -12.58 -3.07 10.09
CA SER A 11 -11.47 -4.00 10.20
C SER A 11 -10.87 -4.25 8.81
N VAL A 12 -9.61 -3.86 8.61
CA VAL A 12 -8.87 -4.00 7.36
C VAL A 12 -7.72 -4.99 7.57
N ASN A 13 -7.66 -6.02 6.73
CA ASN A 13 -6.49 -6.89 6.64
C ASN A 13 -5.43 -6.21 5.77
N MET A 14 -4.39 -5.70 6.41
CA MET A 14 -3.32 -4.97 5.73
C MET A 14 -2.49 -5.84 4.80
N PHE A 15 -2.28 -7.11 5.15
CA PHE A 15 -1.55 -8.03 4.27
C PHE A 15 -2.28 -8.19 2.93
N VAL A 16 -3.61 -8.36 2.95
CA VAL A 16 -4.42 -8.45 1.72
C VAL A 16 -4.37 -7.15 0.92
N LEU A 17 -4.51 -6.00 1.59
CA LEU A 17 -4.48 -4.69 0.93
C LEU A 17 -3.11 -4.40 0.29
N LEU A 18 -2.02 -4.65 1.02
CA LEU A 18 -0.66 -4.43 0.53
C LEU A 18 -0.28 -5.42 -0.57
N ARG A 19 -0.74 -6.68 -0.48
CA ARG A 19 -0.50 -7.67 -1.52
C ARG A 19 -1.14 -7.25 -2.84
N GLN A 20 -2.37 -6.74 -2.80
CA GLN A 20 -3.04 -6.21 -3.97
C GLN A 20 -2.25 -5.04 -4.57
N LEU A 21 -1.84 -4.08 -3.74
CA LEU A 21 -1.05 -2.93 -4.19
C LEU A 21 0.29 -3.33 -4.81
N VAL A 22 1.00 -4.29 -4.22
CA VAL A 22 2.26 -4.81 -4.76
C VAL A 22 2.03 -5.44 -6.13
N MET A 23 1.00 -6.28 -6.28
CA MET A 23 0.65 -6.89 -7.58
C MET A 23 0.33 -5.84 -8.65
N ASP A 24 -0.43 -4.81 -8.29
CA ASP A 24 -0.83 -3.73 -9.20
C ASP A 24 0.38 -2.87 -9.63
N LEU A 25 1.43 -2.85 -8.82
CA LEU A 25 2.65 -2.06 -9.03
C LEU A 25 3.84 -2.81 -9.59
N THR A 26 3.83 -4.14 -9.54
CA THR A 26 4.90 -4.99 -10.07
C THR A 26 5.31 -4.60 -11.49
N PRO A 27 4.39 -4.36 -12.46
CA PRO A 27 4.79 -3.97 -13.81
C PRO A 27 5.63 -2.68 -13.84
N GLN A 28 5.25 -1.67 -13.05
CA GLN A 28 5.96 -0.39 -13.00
C GLN A 28 7.34 -0.52 -12.35
N ALA A 29 7.47 -1.37 -11.34
CA ALA A 29 8.76 -1.67 -10.72
C ALA A 29 9.69 -2.40 -11.70
N LEU A 30 9.17 -3.39 -12.44
CA LEU A 30 9.91 -4.15 -13.45
C LEU A 30 10.41 -3.26 -14.59
N ASP A 31 9.62 -2.30 -15.06
CA ASP A 31 10.04 -1.32 -16.07
C ASP A 31 11.27 -0.50 -15.64
N LYS A 32 11.52 -0.40 -14.32
CA LYS A 32 12.67 0.26 -13.71
C LYS A 32 13.79 -0.70 -13.26
N ASN A 33 13.66 -2.01 -13.55
CA ASN A 33 14.54 -3.08 -13.04
C ASN A 33 14.60 -3.15 -11.51
N LEU A 34 13.47 -2.89 -10.83
CA LEU A 34 13.33 -3.04 -9.38
C LEU A 34 12.59 -4.34 -9.06
N ASP A 35 13.04 -5.02 -8.00
CA ASP A 35 12.27 -6.10 -7.38
C ASP A 35 11.29 -5.50 -6.36
N LEU A 36 10.02 -5.92 -6.42
CA LEU A 36 8.98 -5.44 -5.52
C LEU A 36 8.26 -6.64 -4.90
N GLY A 37 8.57 -6.90 -3.64
CA GLY A 37 8.01 -7.99 -2.85
C GLY A 37 7.22 -7.51 -1.63
N LEU A 38 6.42 -8.42 -1.06
CA LEU A 38 5.77 -8.24 0.24
C LEU A 38 6.16 -9.37 1.17
N GLU A 39 6.79 -9.04 2.29
CA GLU A 39 7.13 -10.00 3.35
C GLU A 39 6.02 -10.05 4.39
N GLN A 40 5.53 -11.25 4.71
CA GLN A 40 4.62 -11.46 5.82
C GLN A 40 5.40 -11.65 7.11
N THR A 41 5.52 -10.59 7.92
CA THR A 41 6.23 -10.64 9.21
C THR A 41 5.33 -10.95 10.39
N ALA A 42 4.00 -10.83 10.22
CA ALA A 42 3.02 -11.15 11.24
C ALA A 42 1.78 -11.86 10.67
N ASN A 43 1.15 -12.67 11.53
CA ASN A 43 0.04 -13.55 11.13
C ASN A 43 -1.32 -12.83 11.18
N HIS A 44 -1.40 -11.63 11.76
CA HIS A 44 -2.65 -10.89 12.00
C HIS A 44 -2.45 -9.37 11.86
N ASP A 45 -2.26 -8.89 10.64
CA ASP A 45 -2.16 -7.46 10.34
C ASP A 45 -3.55 -6.83 10.15
N ILE A 46 -4.38 -6.88 11.20
CA ILE A 46 -5.70 -6.25 11.20
C ILE A 46 -5.59 -4.85 11.81
N VAL A 47 -6.05 -3.83 11.09
CA VAL A 47 -6.15 -2.45 11.58
C VAL A 47 -7.59 -1.95 11.50
N ILE A 48 -7.99 -1.07 12.42
CA ILE A 48 -9.27 -0.36 12.34
C ILE A 48 -9.05 0.96 11.61
N GLY A 49 -9.53 1.07 10.37
CA GLY A 49 -9.32 2.25 9.55
C GLY A 49 -10.26 2.37 8.35
N ASN A 50 -10.13 3.46 7.62
CA ASN A 50 -10.82 3.62 6.34
C ASN A 50 -10.00 2.95 5.23
N GLN A 51 -10.55 1.90 4.62
CA GLN A 51 -9.83 1.07 3.63
C GLN A 51 -9.36 1.88 2.41
N GLU A 52 -10.19 2.78 1.87
CA GLU A 52 -9.84 3.57 0.69
C GLU A 52 -8.67 4.52 0.97
N HIS A 53 -8.67 5.17 2.13
CA HIS A 53 -7.59 6.06 2.54
C HIS A 53 -6.29 5.30 2.84
N LEU A 54 -6.38 4.12 3.47
CA LEU A 54 -5.22 3.25 3.64
C LEU A 54 -4.66 2.84 2.27
N TYR A 55 -5.53 2.42 1.35
CA TYR A 55 -5.14 2.09 -0.02
C TYR A 55 -4.40 3.26 -0.69
N LEU A 56 -4.98 4.46 -0.68
CA LEU A 56 -4.36 5.65 -1.27
C LEU A 56 -3.03 6.02 -0.61
N LEU A 57 -2.95 5.93 0.72
CA LEU A 57 -1.72 6.18 1.46
C LEU A 57 -0.60 5.25 0.99
N TYR A 58 -0.84 3.94 1.02
CA TYR A 58 0.19 2.96 0.65
C TYR A 58 0.49 2.99 -0.85
N ARG A 59 -0.51 3.22 -1.71
CA ARG A 59 -0.29 3.44 -3.15
C ARG A 59 0.70 4.58 -3.39
N ASN A 60 0.50 5.73 -2.73
CA ASN A 60 1.38 6.89 -2.86
C ASN A 60 2.78 6.61 -2.32
N LEU A 61 2.90 5.90 -1.20
CA LEU A 61 4.20 5.52 -0.64
C LEU A 61 4.97 4.61 -1.59
N LEU A 62 4.31 3.59 -2.15
CA LEU A 62 4.92 2.65 -3.07
C LEU A 62 5.24 3.29 -4.43
N ASP A 63 4.36 4.15 -4.97
CA ASP A 63 4.66 4.95 -6.17
C ASP A 63 5.92 5.79 -5.97
N ASN A 64 6.05 6.44 -4.82
CA ASN A 64 7.22 7.21 -4.48
C ASN A 64 8.47 6.33 -4.37
N ALA A 65 8.37 5.16 -3.73
CA ALA A 65 9.48 4.22 -3.64
C ALA A 65 9.94 3.79 -5.05
N ILE A 66 9.02 3.33 -5.90
CA ILE A 66 9.34 2.93 -7.28
C ILE A 66 9.94 4.10 -8.05
N ARG A 67 9.39 5.31 -7.93
CA ARG A 67 9.91 6.49 -8.64
C ARG A 67 11.33 6.85 -8.21
N TYR A 68 11.60 6.89 -6.91
CA TYR A 68 12.83 7.48 -6.37
C TYR A 68 13.93 6.48 -6.04
N THR A 69 13.66 5.17 -5.99
CA THR A 69 14.72 4.17 -5.89
C THR A 69 15.56 4.16 -7.18
N PRO A 70 16.91 4.32 -7.08
CA PRO A 70 17.83 4.23 -8.21
C PRO A 70 17.85 2.82 -8.82
N GLN A 71 18.35 2.70 -10.05
CA GLN A 71 18.70 1.40 -10.63
C GLN A 71 19.84 0.80 -9.78
N ASP A 72 19.71 -0.46 -9.35
CA ASP A 72 20.57 -1.20 -8.39
C ASP A 72 20.28 -1.00 -6.87
N GLY A 73 19.12 -0.45 -6.51
CA GLY A 73 18.66 -0.38 -5.11
C GLY A 73 18.16 -1.70 -4.53
#